data_AF-A0A848THV3-F1
#
_entry.id   AF-A0A848THV3-F1
#
_cell.length_a   1.000
_cell.length_b   1.000
_cell.length_c   1.000
_cell.angle_alpha   90.00
_cell.angle_beta   90.00
_cell.angle_gamma   90.00
#
_symmetry.space_group_name_H-M   'P 1'
#
loop_
_entity.id
_entity.type
_entity.pdbx_description
1 polymer ?
#
loop_
_entity_poly.entity_id
_entity_poly.type
_entity_poly.pdbx_seq_one_letter_code
_entity_poly.pdbx_strand_id
1 'polypeptide(L)'
;MNYRFQFGVVWENFPELLEGAWLTFQLGVFAFAGGALIGLLGAALKTYGPLPVRFLVDAYVVFITNTPALIQIYFLYFGLPEVGVRWSNEA
;
A
#
# COMPACT_ATOMS: atom_id res chain seq x y z
N MET A 1 9.77 -25.62 30.44
CA MET A 1 9.38 -25.56 29.01
C MET A 1 10.65 -25.80 28.19
N ASN A 2 10.75 -26.93 27.49
CA ASN A 2 11.92 -27.28 26.67
C ASN A 2 11.68 -26.83 25.21
N TYR A 3 11.82 -25.53 24.94
CA TYR A 3 11.81 -25.00 23.57
C TYR A 3 13.25 -25.01 23.02
N ARG A 4 13.45 -25.60 21.84
CA ARG A 4 14.74 -25.57 21.13
C ARG A 4 14.56 -24.75 19.86
N PHE A 5 15.31 -23.66 19.75
CA PHE A 5 15.33 -22.85 18.55
C PHE A 5 15.93 -23.66 17.38
N GLN A 6 15.23 -23.68 16.25
CA GLN A 6 15.66 -24.37 15.03
C GLN A 6 16.00 -23.38 13.92
N PHE A 7 17.19 -22.77 14.01
CA PHE A 7 17.65 -21.79 13.02
C PHE A 7 18.11 -22.42 11.70
N GLY A 8 18.29 -23.74 11.63
CA GLY A 8 18.69 -24.43 10.39
C GLY A 8 17.75 -24.12 9.22
N VAL A 9 16.44 -24.13 9.48
CA VAL A 9 15.40 -23.82 8.48
C VAL A 9 15.54 -22.41 7.90
N VAL A 10 16.01 -21.44 8.71
CA VAL A 10 16.22 -20.05 8.24
C VAL A 10 17.36 -19.99 7.23
N TRP A 11 18.45 -20.71 7.49
CA TRP A 11 19.61 -20.74 6.59
C TRP A 11 19.33 -21.52 5.31
N GLU A 12 18.56 -22.61 5.40
CA GLU A 12 18.11 -23.40 4.24
C GLU A 12 17.24 -22.56 3.28
N ASN A 13 16.37 -21.69 3.82
CA ASN A 13 15.47 -20.84 3.02
C ASN A 13 15.96 -19.39 2.90
N PHE A 14 17.22 -19.11 3.24
CA PHE A 14 17.76 -17.75 3.24
C PHE A 14 17.61 -17.03 1.88
N PRO A 15 17.80 -17.69 0.72
CA PRO A 15 17.58 -17.05 -0.58
C PRO A 15 16.14 -16.57 -0.78
N GLU A 16 15.14 -17.37 -0.41
CA GLU A 16 13.72 -17.02 -0.52
C GLU A 16 13.35 -15.86 0.42
N LEU A 17 13.90 -15.87 1.63
CA LEU A 17 13.73 -14.77 2.59
C LEU A 17 14.34 -13.46 2.04
N LEU A 18 15.50 -13.54 1.37
CA LEU A 18 16.13 -12.39 0.74
C LEU A 18 15.31 -11.88 -0.44
N GLU A 19 14.74 -12.78 -1.25
CA GLU A 19 13.83 -12.41 -2.34
C GLU A 19 12.59 -11.70 -1.82
N GLY A 20 11.94 -12.24 -0.78
CA GLY A 20 10.78 -11.60 -0.14
C GLY A 20 11.12 -10.23 0.48
N ALA A 21 12.29 -10.11 1.11
CA ALA A 21 12.78 -8.83 1.63
C ALA A 21 13.03 -7.82 0.50
N TRP A 22 13.61 -8.26 -0.62
CA TRP A 22 13.83 -7.43 -1.79
C TRP A 22 12.53 -6.97 -2.43
N LEU A 23 11.55 -7.85 -2.57
CA LEU A 23 10.21 -7.52 -3.05
C LEU A 23 9.54 -6.49 -2.12
N THR A 24 9.62 -6.68 -0.80
CA THR A 24 9.07 -5.74 0.18
C THR A 24 9.73 -4.36 0.04
N PHE A 25 11.05 -4.33 -0.15
CA PHE A 25 11.78 -3.09 -0.38
C PHE A 25 11.32 -2.39 -1.65
N GLN A 26 11.18 -3.11 -2.76
CA GLN A 26 10.66 -2.55 -4.01
C GLN A 26 9.26 -1.97 -3.84
N LEU A 27 8.34 -2.73 -3.22
CA LEU A 27 6.98 -2.27 -2.93
C LEU A 27 7.00 -1.01 -2.07
N GLY A 28 7.86 -0.96 -1.05
CA GLY A 28 8.04 0.21 -0.20
C GLY A 28 8.52 1.44 -0.97
N VAL A 29 9.51 1.29 -1.85
CA VAL A 29 10.02 2.39 -2.69
C VAL A 29 8.94 2.92 -3.62
N PHE A 30 8.21 2.06 -4.32
CA PHE A 30 7.16 2.50 -5.23
C PHE A 30 5.96 3.12 -4.50
N ALA A 31 5.52 2.52 -3.38
CA ALA A 31 4.45 3.07 -2.57
C ALA A 31 4.83 4.43 -1.97
N PHE A 32 6.05 4.58 -1.47
CA PHE A 32 6.54 5.85 -0.96
C PHE A 32 6.64 6.90 -2.07
N ALA A 33 7.25 6.59 -3.21
CA ALA A 33 7.41 7.53 -4.31
C ALA A 33 6.05 8.01 -4.85
N GLY A 34 5.11 7.07 -5.05
CA GLY A 34 3.74 7.40 -5.46
C GLY A 34 3.00 8.23 -4.41
N GLY A 35 3.05 7.81 -3.14
CA GLY A 35 2.42 8.54 -2.03
C GLY A 35 3.01 9.93 -1.82
N ALA A 36 4.33 10.09 -1.96
CA ALA A 36 5.02 11.37 -1.86
C ALA A 36 4.61 12.31 -2.99
N LEU A 37 4.51 11.81 -4.23
CA LEU A 37 4.04 12.60 -5.36
C LEU A 37 2.60 13.07 -5.16
N ILE A 38 1.69 12.16 -4.77
CA ILE A 38 0.29 12.51 -4.50
C ILE A 38 0.20 13.51 -3.35
N GLY A 39 0.96 13.30 -2.27
CA GLY A 39 1.01 14.21 -1.13
C GLY A 39 1.55 15.59 -1.48
N LEU A 40 2.61 15.67 -2.30
CA LEU A 40 3.18 16.92 -2.77
C LEU A 40 2.20 17.70 -3.64
N LEU A 41 1.54 17.02 -4.60
CA LEU A 41 0.50 17.62 -5.43
C LEU A 41 -0.68 18.09 -4.58
N GLY A 42 -1.15 17.27 -3.64
CA GLY A 42 -2.21 17.63 -2.70
C GLY A 42 -1.85 18.87 -1.86
N ALA A 43 -0.64 18.93 -1.34
CA ALA A 43 -0.14 20.09 -0.59
C ALA A 43 -0.10 21.35 -1.46
N ALA A 44 0.43 21.27 -2.69
CA ALA A 44 0.45 22.39 -3.63
C ALA A 44 -0.97 22.89 -3.97
N LEU A 45 -1.90 21.96 -4.22
CA LEU A 45 -3.31 22.28 -4.48
C LEU A 45 -3.99 22.91 -3.27
N LYS A 46 -3.66 22.49 -2.05
CA LYS A 46 -4.17 23.14 -0.83
C LYS A 46 -3.64 24.55 -0.64
N THR A 47 -2.36 24.79 -0.94
CA THR A 47 -1.73 26.10 -0.77
C THR A 47 -2.20 27.10 -1.83
N TYR A 48 -2.21 26.71 -3.10
CA TYR A 48 -2.43 27.62 -4.22
C TYR A 48 -3.82 27.50 -4.88
N GLY A 49 -4.54 26.41 -4.64
CA GLY A 49 -5.83 26.14 -5.30
C GLY A 49 -7.02 26.87 -4.68
N PRO A 50 -8.15 26.97 -5.42
CA PRO A 50 -9.40 27.56 -4.94
C PRO A 50 -10.10 26.66 -3.91
N LEU A 51 -11.01 27.23 -3.13
CA LEU A 51 -11.76 26.55 -2.05
C LEU A 51 -12.28 25.14 -2.39
N PRO A 52 -12.91 24.88 -3.56
CA PRO A 52 -13.42 23.56 -3.90
C PRO A 52 -12.32 22.49 -4.01
N VAL A 53 -11.17 22.85 -4.58
CA VAL A 53 -10.04 21.94 -4.75
C VAL A 53 -9.44 21.56 -3.39
N ARG A 54 -9.36 22.53 -2.47
CA ARG A 54 -8.90 22.28 -1.09
C ARG A 54 -9.77 21.26 -0.39
N PHE A 55 -11.10 21.40 -0.52
CA PHE A 55 -12.06 20.46 0.04
C PHE A 55 -11.90 19.05 -0.54
N LEU A 56 -11.68 18.91 -1.85
CA LEU A 56 -11.43 17.61 -2.47
C LEU A 56 -10.16 16.94 -1.92
N VAL A 57 -9.08 17.70 -1.76
CA VAL A 57 -7.84 17.18 -1.16
C VAL A 57 -8.07 16.79 0.31
N ASP A 58 -8.79 17.60 1.09
CA ASP A 58 -9.11 17.29 2.48
C ASP A 58 -9.95 16.01 2.59
N ALA A 59 -10.96 15.85 1.74
CA ALA A 59 -11.78 14.65 1.69
C ALA A 59 -10.94 13.39 1.35
N TYR A 60 -10.04 13.50 0.36
CA TYR A 60 -9.11 12.42 0.02
C TYR A 60 -8.22 12.04 1.21
N VAL A 61 -7.58 13.03 1.86
CA VAL A 61 -6.70 12.78 3.00
C VAL A 61 -7.48 12.13 4.14
N VAL A 62 -8.62 12.71 4.52
CA VAL A 62 -9.48 12.16 5.59
C VAL A 62 -9.89 10.73 5.27
N PHE A 63 -10.32 10.44 4.04
CA PHE A 63 -10.71 9.09 3.66
C PHE A 63 -9.55 8.10 3.78
N ILE A 64 -8.39 8.39 3.19
CA ILE A 64 -7.26 7.46 3.16
C ILE A 64 -6.61 7.29 4.53
N THR A 65 -6.54 8.33 5.36
CA THR A 65 -5.90 8.23 6.69
C THR A 65 -6.82 7.66 7.76
N ASN A 66 -8.15 7.78 7.61
CA ASN A 66 -9.11 7.29 8.59
C ASN A 66 -9.70 5.92 8.23
N THR A 67 -9.37 5.36 7.06
CA THR A 67 -9.76 3.98 6.69
C THR A 67 -8.57 3.03 6.82
N PRO A 68 -8.73 1.85 7.45
CA PRO A 68 -7.64 0.87 7.55
C PRO A 68 -7.12 0.46 6.17
N ALA A 69 -5.80 0.52 5.97
CA ALA A 69 -5.16 0.13 4.71
C ALA A 69 -5.51 -1.31 4.31
N LEU A 70 -5.64 -2.22 5.29
CA LEU A 70 -6.06 -3.59 5.06
C LEU A 70 -7.44 -3.65 4.39
N ILE A 71 -8.42 -2.90 4.89
CA ILE A 71 -9.77 -2.84 4.30
C ILE A 71 -9.72 -2.29 2.88
N GLN A 72 -8.90 -1.26 2.63
CA GLN A 72 -8.73 -0.72 1.28
C GLN A 72 -8.19 -1.79 0.32
N ILE A 73 -7.15 -2.53 0.71
CA ILE A 73 -6.58 -3.61 -0.11
C ILE A 73 -7.60 -4.73 -0.32
N TYR A 74 -8.32 -5.15 0.73
CA TYR A 74 -9.38 -6.16 0.61
C TYR A 74 -10.47 -5.72 -0.35
N PHE A 75 -10.92 -4.46 -0.29
CA PHE A 75 -11.91 -3.93 -1.22
C PHE A 75 -11.39 -3.93 -2.66
N LEU A 76 -10.14 -3.52 -2.88
CA LEU A 76 -9.52 -3.52 -4.21
C LEU A 76 -9.37 -4.92 -4.80
N TYR A 77 -9.06 -5.92 -3.97
CA TYR A 77 -8.81 -7.29 -4.43
C TYR A 77 -10.09 -8.12 -4.52
N PHE A 78 -11.03 -7.98 -3.58
CA PHE A 78 -12.23 -8.81 -3.51
C PHE A 78 -13.52 -8.05 -3.88
N GLY A 79 -13.62 -6.76 -3.55
CA GLY A 79 -14.83 -5.96 -3.81
C GLY A 79 -14.95 -5.45 -5.24
N LEU A 80 -13.86 -4.95 -5.83
CA LEU A 80 -13.85 -4.46 -7.22
C LEU A 80 -14.25 -5.54 -8.26
N PRO A 81 -13.78 -6.80 -8.16
CA PRO A 81 -14.18 -7.86 -9.09
C PRO A 81 -15.69 -8.13 -9.09
N GLU A 82 -16.39 -7.96 -7.97
CA GLU A 82 -17.84 -8.16 -7.87
C GLU A 82 -18.63 -7.13 -8.70
N VAL A 83 -18.08 -5.93 -8.89
CA VAL A 83 -18.67 -4.88 -9.74
C VAL A 83 -18.14 -4.88 -11.18
N GLY A 84 -17.40 -5.93 -11.56
CA GLY A 84 -16.91 -6.15 -12.93
C GLY A 84 -15.53 -5.55 -13.23
N VAL A 85 -14.83 -4.98 -12.24
CA VAL A 85 -13.45 -4.49 -12.40
C VAL A 85 -12.49 -5.57 -11.91
N ARG A 86 -11.87 -6.31 -12.83
CA ARG A 86 -10.97 -7.43 -12.52
C ARG A 86 -9.52 -7.09 -12.87
N TRP A 87 -8.60 -7.64 -12.09
CA TRP A 87 -7.17 -7.58 -12.39
C TRP A 87 -6.84 -8.58 -13.50
N SER A 88 -5.90 -8.23 -14.38
CA SER A 88 -5.52 -9.04 -15.56
C SER A 88 -5.07 -10.46 -15.22
N ASN A 89 -4.61 -10.66 -13.99
CA ASN A 89 -4.01 -11.91 -13.52
C ASN A 89 -5.02 -12.83 -12.84
N GLU A 90 -6.30 -12.41 -12.78
CA GLU A 90 -7.42 -13.15 -12.18
C GLU A 90 -8.46 -13.58 -13.23
N ALA A 91 -8.10 -13.51 -14.52
CA ALA A 91 -8.91 -13.96 -15.64
C ALA A 91 -8.71 -15.45 -15.96
#